data_AF-F9RZP6-F1
#
_entry.id   AF-F9RZP6-F1
#
_cell.length_a   1.000
_cell.length_b   1.000
_cell.length_c   1.000
_cell.angle_alpha   90.00
_cell.angle_beta   90.00
_cell.angle_gamma   90.00
#
_symmetry.space_group_name_H-M   'P 1'
#
loop_
_entity.id
_entity.type
_entity.pdbx_description
1 polymer ?
#
loop_
_entity_poly.entity_id
_entity_poly.type
_entity_poly.pdbx_seq_one_letter_code
_entity_poly.pdbx_strand_id
1 'polypeptide(L)'
;MNKDFTFTIKQLSLDENYHPSDSTRITTNFANLARGENRQSNLRNALKMINNNFNSLAHWDNPKGDRYSVELEIVSVDMDLEDGKDAFPSIEVLNTYIIDHKTDQRIEGIVGNNFSSYVRDYDFSVLLLEHNKNQPKFTVPNKFGELHGKLFKHFINSDVYQRNFNKKPVICLR
;
A
#
# COMPACT_ATOMS: atom_id res chain seq x y z
N MET A 1 -28.96 15.55 1.80
CA MET A 1 -28.63 14.50 0.83
C MET A 1 -27.11 14.39 0.84
N ASN A 2 -26.55 13.35 1.46
CA ASN A 2 -25.11 13.13 1.40
C ASN A 2 -24.80 12.67 -0.01
N LYS A 3 -23.93 13.39 -0.70
CA LYS A 3 -23.33 12.91 -1.95
C LYS A 3 -22.35 11.82 -1.55
N ASP A 4 -22.73 10.56 -1.77
CA ASP A 4 -21.87 9.43 -1.45
C ASP A 4 -20.83 9.28 -2.57
N PHE A 5 -19.56 9.24 -2.19
CA PHE A 5 -18.47 8.93 -3.11
C PHE A 5 -18.20 7.42 -3.09
N THR A 6 -17.77 6.87 -4.22
CA THR A 6 -17.46 5.43 -4.32
C THR A 6 -15.95 5.20 -4.37
N PHE A 7 -15.53 3.96 -4.09
CA PHE A 7 -14.15 3.54 -4.25
C PHE A 7 -14.01 2.59 -5.43
N THR A 8 -12.87 2.66 -6.11
CA THR A 8 -12.45 1.67 -7.09
C THR A 8 -11.07 1.15 -6.71
N ILE A 9 -10.84 -0.14 -6.95
CA ILE A 9 -9.57 -0.81 -6.65
C ILE A 9 -8.94 -1.23 -7.97
N LYS A 10 -7.64 -0.93 -8.12
CA LYS A 10 -6.77 -1.45 -9.16
C LYS A 10 -5.68 -2.28 -8.50
N GLN A 11 -5.36 -3.41 -9.10
CA GLN A 11 -4.33 -4.33 -8.60
C GLN A 11 -3.27 -4.53 -9.67
N LEU A 12 -2.01 -4.54 -9.23
CA LEU A 12 -0.86 -4.73 -10.10
C LEU A 12 0.18 -5.61 -9.41
N SER A 13 0.70 -6.61 -10.13
CA SER A 13 1.79 -7.46 -9.65
C SER A 13 3.04 -6.62 -9.37
N LEU A 14 3.61 -6.79 -8.17
CA LEU A 14 4.93 -6.29 -7.84
C LEU A 14 5.94 -7.44 -7.95
N ASP A 15 6.38 -7.68 -9.18
CA ASP A 15 7.43 -8.64 -9.52
C ASP A 15 8.68 -7.93 -10.07
N GLU A 16 9.67 -8.69 -10.51
CA GLU A 16 10.91 -8.15 -11.10
C GLU A 16 10.71 -7.33 -12.38
N ASN A 17 9.57 -7.51 -13.06
CA ASN A 17 9.19 -6.82 -14.27
C ASN A 17 8.25 -5.64 -14.00
N TYR A 18 7.93 -5.35 -12.74
CA TYR A 18 7.14 -4.18 -12.39
C TYR A 18 7.83 -2.88 -12.83
N HIS A 19 7.10 -2.07 -13.61
CA HIS A 19 7.51 -0.73 -13.99
C HIS A 19 6.48 0.28 -13.47
N PRO A 20 6.88 1.30 -12.70
CA PRO A 20 5.98 2.38 -12.34
C PRO A 20 5.60 3.14 -13.62
N SER A 21 4.34 3.55 -13.75
CA SER A 21 3.95 4.48 -14.82
C SER A 21 4.58 5.85 -14.59
N ASP A 22 4.68 6.67 -15.64
CA ASP A 22 5.18 8.05 -15.53
C ASP A 22 4.30 8.91 -14.60
N SER A 23 3.02 8.54 -14.48
CA SER A 23 2.04 9.13 -13.57
C SER A 23 2.05 8.51 -12.16
N THR A 24 2.76 7.39 -11.95
CA THR A 24 2.86 6.74 -10.64
C THR A 24 3.66 7.64 -9.72
N ARG A 25 3.00 8.07 -8.65
CA ARG A 25 3.54 9.04 -7.70
C ARG A 25 4.96 8.69 -7.27
N ILE A 26 5.83 9.69 -7.25
CA ILE A 26 7.24 9.56 -6.83
C ILE A 26 7.37 8.97 -5.42
N THR A 27 6.36 9.19 -4.56
CA THR A 27 6.39 8.91 -3.12
C THR A 27 5.81 7.56 -2.70
N THR A 28 5.40 6.68 -3.61
CA THR A 28 5.08 5.30 -3.18
C THR A 28 6.39 4.53 -3.00
N ASN A 29 6.54 3.87 -1.86
CA ASN A 29 7.79 3.20 -1.48
C ASN A 29 8.24 2.16 -2.54
N PHE A 30 7.31 1.63 -3.34
CA PHE A 30 7.60 0.67 -4.42
C PHE A 30 8.16 1.33 -5.67
N ALA A 31 7.66 2.50 -6.04
CA ALA A 31 8.12 3.21 -7.23
C ALA A 31 9.59 3.63 -7.10
N ASN A 32 10.06 3.92 -5.89
CA ASN A 32 11.48 4.21 -5.65
C ASN A 32 12.40 2.99 -5.83
N LEU A 33 11.93 1.81 -5.43
CA LEU A 33 12.67 0.56 -5.66
C LEU A 33 12.73 0.19 -7.15
N ALA A 34 11.68 0.55 -7.89
CA ALA A 34 11.45 0.14 -9.26
C ALA A 34 11.90 1.17 -10.33
N ARG A 35 12.93 1.98 -10.06
CA ARG A 35 13.43 3.01 -11.00
C ARG A 35 14.91 2.85 -11.36
N GLY A 36 15.28 3.50 -12.47
CA GLY A 36 16.66 3.56 -12.97
C GLY A 36 17.13 2.28 -13.65
N GLU A 37 18.36 2.30 -14.14
CA GLU A 37 18.97 1.18 -14.90
C GLU A 37 19.07 -0.12 -14.08
N ASN A 38 19.17 0.00 -12.75
CA ASN A 38 19.26 -1.14 -11.83
C ASN A 38 17.90 -1.65 -11.32
N ARG A 39 16.77 -1.16 -11.86
CA ARG A 39 15.40 -1.50 -11.44
C ARG A 39 15.18 -2.99 -11.20
N GLN A 40 15.42 -3.82 -12.21
CA GLN A 40 15.12 -5.25 -12.15
C GLN A 40 15.96 -5.96 -11.09
N SER A 41 17.24 -5.59 -10.96
CA SER A 41 18.13 -6.13 -9.92
C SER A 41 17.65 -5.74 -8.53
N ASN A 42 17.26 -4.48 -8.33
CA ASN A 42 16.72 -3.99 -7.05
C ASN A 42 15.44 -4.75 -6.65
N LEU A 43 14.51 -4.93 -7.58
CA LEU A 43 13.28 -5.69 -7.35
C LEU A 43 13.57 -7.15 -7.03
N ARG A 44 14.43 -7.83 -7.81
CA ARG A 44 14.86 -9.22 -7.54
C ARG A 44 15.46 -9.37 -6.15
N ASN A 45 16.36 -8.46 -5.76
CA ASN A 45 17.01 -8.51 -4.46
C ASN A 45 16.01 -8.32 -3.31
N ALA A 46 15.07 -7.37 -3.45
CA ALA A 46 14.04 -7.15 -2.45
C ALA A 46 13.09 -8.35 -2.32
N LEU A 47 12.59 -8.89 -3.43
CA LEU A 47 11.72 -10.06 -3.43
C LEU A 47 12.43 -11.29 -2.85
N LYS A 48 13.71 -11.49 -3.20
CA LYS A 48 14.54 -12.56 -2.61
C LYS A 48 14.71 -12.38 -1.10
N MET A 49 14.96 -11.15 -0.62
CA MET A 49 15.05 -10.86 0.81
C MET A 49 13.74 -11.18 1.54
N ILE A 50 12.60 -10.83 0.95
CA ILE A 50 11.27 -11.14 1.51
C ILE A 50 11.06 -12.66 1.59
N ASN A 51 11.34 -13.39 0.51
CA ASN A 51 11.25 -14.85 0.50
C ASN A 51 12.15 -15.47 1.57
N ASN A 52 13.42 -15.06 1.65
CA ASN A 52 14.37 -15.58 2.64
C ASN A 52 13.89 -15.32 4.08
N ASN A 53 13.39 -14.13 4.37
CA ASN A 53 12.87 -13.77 5.70
C ASN A 53 11.64 -14.61 6.04
N PHE A 54 10.71 -14.77 5.09
CA PHE A 54 9.51 -15.59 5.30
C PHE A 54 9.87 -17.05 5.56
N ASN A 55 10.72 -17.64 4.74
CA ASN A 55 11.18 -19.02 4.90
C ASN A 55 11.93 -19.24 6.21
N SER A 56 12.73 -18.26 6.67
CA SER A 56 13.41 -18.32 7.97
C SER A 56 12.42 -18.35 9.14
N LEU A 57 11.30 -17.63 9.03
CA LEU A 57 10.24 -17.66 10.05
C LEU A 57 9.48 -19.00 10.00
N ALA A 58 9.17 -19.50 8.80
CA ALA A 58 8.42 -20.74 8.57
C ALA A 58 9.30 -22.01 8.56
N HIS A 59 10.23 -22.14 9.51
CA HIS A 59 11.24 -23.20 9.51
C HIS A 59 10.73 -24.61 9.88
N TRP A 60 9.57 -24.71 10.54
CA TRP A 60 9.04 -25.96 11.13
C TRP A 60 8.74 -27.06 10.09
N ASP A 61 8.44 -26.69 8.85
CA ASP A 61 8.14 -27.62 7.75
C ASP A 61 8.90 -27.29 6.45
N ASN A 62 10.03 -26.59 6.62
CA ASN A 62 10.83 -26.01 5.55
C ASN A 62 12.34 -26.17 5.82
N PRO A 63 12.86 -27.41 5.85
CA PRO A 63 14.26 -27.68 6.23
C PRO A 63 15.30 -27.07 5.27
N LYS A 64 14.92 -26.79 4.02
CA LYS A 64 15.80 -26.20 2.99
C LYS A 64 15.68 -24.68 2.89
N GLY A 65 14.67 -24.08 3.52
CA GLY A 65 14.44 -22.64 3.44
C GLY A 65 13.94 -22.13 2.09
N ASP A 66 13.42 -23.00 1.22
CA ASP A 66 13.03 -22.70 -0.16
C ASP A 66 11.58 -23.12 -0.51
N ARG A 67 10.80 -23.60 0.47
CA ARG A 67 9.43 -24.08 0.24
C ARG A 67 8.44 -22.97 -0.15
N TYR A 68 8.63 -21.75 0.35
CA TYR A 68 7.64 -20.70 0.22
C TYR A 68 8.14 -19.53 -0.64
N SER A 69 7.27 -18.96 -1.45
CA SER A 69 7.46 -17.62 -2.03
C SER A 69 6.37 -16.68 -1.53
N VAL A 70 6.69 -15.39 -1.43
CA VAL A 70 5.72 -14.34 -1.15
C VAL A 70 5.50 -13.53 -2.42
N GLU A 71 4.29 -13.58 -2.95
CA GLU A 71 3.83 -12.70 -4.02
C GLU A 71 3.25 -11.42 -3.43
N LEU A 72 3.46 -10.31 -4.12
CA LEU A 72 3.03 -8.98 -3.72
C LEU A 72 2.19 -8.35 -4.83
N GLU A 73 1.07 -7.76 -4.46
CA GLU A 73 0.25 -6.95 -5.35
C GLU A 73 0.16 -5.54 -4.79
N ILE A 74 0.44 -4.55 -5.62
CA ILE A 74 0.13 -3.15 -5.33
C ILE A 74 -1.36 -2.98 -5.53
N VAL A 75 -2.05 -2.55 -4.48
CA VAL A 75 -3.46 -2.20 -4.48
C VAL A 75 -3.57 -0.68 -4.45
N SER A 76 -4.03 -0.09 -5.54
CA SER A 76 -4.34 1.33 -5.64
C SER A 76 -5.85 1.54 -5.47
N VAL A 77 -6.22 2.42 -4.56
CA VAL A 77 -7.60 2.78 -4.26
C VAL A 77 -7.86 4.19 -4.75
N ASP A 78 -8.74 4.31 -5.73
CA ASP A 78 -9.22 5.58 -6.25
C ASP A 78 -10.61 5.89 -5.65
N MET A 79 -10.89 7.18 -5.48
CA MET A 79 -12.16 7.70 -4.98
C MET A 79 -12.85 8.46 -6.09
N ASP A 80 -14.05 8.01 -6.46
CA ASP A 80 -14.86 8.63 -7.49
C ASP A 80 -15.84 9.61 -6.86
N LEU A 81 -15.74 10.87 -7.27
CA LEU A 81 -16.66 11.93 -6.87
C LEU A 81 -17.73 12.08 -7.96
N GLU A 82 -19.02 12.15 -7.58
CA GLU A 82 -20.17 12.22 -8.51
C GLU A 82 -20.08 13.36 -9.55
N ASP A 83 -19.28 14.39 -9.29
CA ASP A 83 -19.10 15.52 -10.20
C ASP A 83 -18.28 15.15 -11.47
N GLY A 84 -17.87 13.88 -11.60
CA GLY A 84 -17.51 13.22 -12.87
C GLY A 84 -16.23 13.70 -13.54
N LYS A 85 -15.43 14.52 -12.86
CA LYS A 85 -14.31 15.21 -13.51
C LYS A 85 -12.97 14.52 -13.40
N ASP A 86 -12.68 13.72 -12.38
CA ASP A 86 -11.53 12.81 -12.30
C ASP A 86 -11.59 11.96 -11.01
N ALA A 87 -11.12 10.72 -11.06
CA ALA A 87 -10.97 9.88 -9.87
C ALA A 87 -9.80 10.37 -9.01
N PHE A 88 -10.02 10.54 -7.70
CA PHE A 88 -8.98 10.98 -6.77
C PHE A 88 -8.21 9.76 -6.21
N PRO A 89 -6.90 9.62 -6.49
CA PRO A 89 -6.13 8.53 -5.91
C PRO A 89 -6.00 8.75 -4.40
N SER A 90 -6.44 7.77 -3.60
CA SER A 90 -6.62 7.94 -2.16
C SER A 90 -5.57 7.20 -1.35
N ILE A 91 -5.43 5.89 -1.60
CA ILE A 91 -4.64 4.95 -0.79
C ILE A 91 -3.88 4.01 -1.72
N GLU A 92 -2.65 3.66 -1.35
CA GLU A 92 -1.92 2.54 -1.95
C GLU A 92 -1.37 1.63 -0.85
N VAL A 93 -1.56 0.31 -1.00
CA VAL A 93 -1.10 -0.72 -0.05
C VAL A 93 -0.59 -1.94 -0.77
N LEU A 94 0.17 -2.80 -0.10
CA LEU A 94 0.42 -4.15 -0.57
C LEU A 94 -0.63 -5.12 -0.08
N ASN A 95 -1.08 -5.96 -0.99
CA ASN A 95 -1.66 -7.26 -0.71
C ASN A 95 -0.60 -8.35 -0.90
N THR A 96 -0.68 -9.43 -0.14
CA THR A 96 0.32 -10.50 -0.16
C THR A 96 -0.34 -11.86 -0.39
N TYR A 97 0.40 -12.76 -1.01
CA TYR A 97 0.03 -14.17 -1.12
C TYR A 97 1.25 -15.03 -0.82
N ILE A 98 1.01 -16.19 -0.23
CA ILE A 98 2.05 -17.18 0.05
C ILE A 98 1.87 -18.31 -0.97
N ILE A 99 2.92 -18.59 -1.72
CA ILE A 99 3.00 -19.73 -2.63
C ILE A 99 3.72 -20.85 -1.90
N ASP A 100 3.02 -21.96 -1.67
CA ASP A 100 3.62 -23.19 -1.14
C ASP A 100 3.98 -24.12 -2.31
N HIS A 101 5.27 -24.22 -2.62
CA HIS A 101 5.78 -25.05 -3.72
C HIS A 101 5.65 -26.55 -3.48
N LYS A 102 5.42 -26.97 -2.23
CA LYS A 102 5.25 -28.39 -1.89
C LYS A 102 3.82 -28.87 -2.17
N THR A 103 2.83 -28.04 -1.90
CA THR A 103 1.41 -28.37 -2.08
C THR A 103 0.79 -27.73 -3.31
N ASP A 104 1.53 -26.88 -4.02
CA ASP A 104 1.07 -26.10 -5.17
C ASP A 104 -0.15 -25.23 -4.83
N GLN A 105 -0.09 -24.57 -3.66
CA GLN A 105 -1.19 -23.74 -3.16
C GLN A 105 -0.79 -22.27 -3.12
N ARG A 106 -1.73 -21.41 -3.55
CA ARG A 106 -1.67 -19.95 -3.36
C ARG A 106 -2.58 -19.56 -2.21
N ILE A 107 -1.97 -19.16 -1.11
CA ILE A 107 -2.65 -18.85 0.16
C ILE A 107 -2.79 -17.34 0.29
N GLU A 108 -3.99 -16.85 0.57
CA GLU A 108 -4.26 -15.43 0.77
C GLU A 108 -3.56 -14.90 2.03
N GLY A 109 -2.72 -13.88 1.84
CA GLY A 109 -2.00 -13.18 2.89
C GLY A 109 -2.85 -12.10 3.54
N ILE A 110 -2.25 -10.93 3.79
CA ILE A 110 -2.91 -9.81 4.48
C ILE A 110 -2.59 -8.51 3.74
N VAL A 111 -3.65 -7.74 3.44
CA VAL A 111 -3.55 -6.41 2.84
C VAL A 111 -3.16 -5.33 3.87
N GLY A 112 -2.53 -4.25 3.43
CA GLY A 112 -2.29 -3.06 4.24
C GLY A 112 -0.81 -2.78 4.52
N ASN A 113 0.07 -3.73 4.21
CA ASN A 113 1.51 -3.50 4.32
C ASN A 113 1.94 -2.31 3.46
N ASN A 114 2.89 -1.53 3.99
CA ASN A 114 3.50 -0.41 3.27
C ASN A 114 2.48 0.62 2.76
N PHE A 115 1.56 1.01 3.65
CA PHE A 115 0.46 1.94 3.42
C PHE A 115 0.93 3.36 3.02
N SER A 116 0.40 3.85 1.91
CA SER A 116 0.58 5.22 1.41
C SER A 116 -0.77 5.91 1.24
N SER A 117 -0.85 7.22 1.47
CA SER A 117 -2.09 8.00 1.29
C SER A 117 -1.80 9.43 0.87
N TYR A 118 -2.58 9.92 -0.09
CA TYR A 118 -2.47 11.28 -0.63
C TYR A 118 -2.85 12.33 0.42
N VAL A 119 -3.89 12.07 1.20
CA VAL A 119 -4.34 12.99 2.26
C VAL A 119 -3.32 13.05 3.40
N ARG A 120 -2.73 11.90 3.78
CA ARG A 120 -1.67 11.87 4.79
C ARG A 120 -0.46 12.70 4.34
N ASP A 121 -0.05 12.54 3.10
CA ASP A 121 1.12 13.27 2.61
C ASP A 121 0.82 14.77 2.47
N TYR A 122 -0.40 15.17 2.14
CA TYR A 122 -0.83 16.57 2.25
C TYR A 122 -0.77 17.08 3.69
N ASP A 123 -1.27 16.31 4.66
CA ASP A 123 -1.24 16.67 6.08
C ASP A 123 0.20 16.98 6.50
N PHE A 124 1.15 16.06 6.26
CA PHE A 124 2.55 16.26 6.68
C PHE A 124 3.34 17.26 5.83
N SER A 125 3.24 17.19 4.51
CA SER A 125 4.12 17.95 3.60
C SER A 125 3.59 19.34 3.26
N VAL A 126 2.34 19.66 3.57
CA VAL A 126 1.75 20.98 3.30
C VAL A 126 1.16 21.58 4.56
N LEU A 127 0.13 20.94 5.13
CA LEU A 127 -0.64 21.53 6.23
C LEU A 127 0.23 21.73 7.49
N LEU A 128 1.00 20.73 7.89
CA LEU A 128 1.87 20.80 9.07
C LEU A 128 2.98 21.83 8.89
N LEU A 129 3.60 21.87 7.70
CA LEU A 129 4.68 22.80 7.40
C LEU A 129 4.18 24.25 7.37
N GLU A 130 3.08 24.53 6.68
CA GLU A 130 2.53 25.88 6.60
C GLU A 130 1.99 26.36 7.95
N HIS A 131 1.36 25.48 8.74
CA HIS A 131 0.92 25.84 10.10
C HIS A 131 2.08 26.29 10.99
N ASN A 132 3.22 25.61 10.92
CA ASN A 132 4.38 25.91 11.76
C ASN A 132 5.29 27.01 11.20
N LYS A 133 5.01 27.51 9.99
CA LYS A 133 5.80 28.55 9.35
C LYS A 133 5.77 29.83 10.18
N ASN A 134 6.95 30.37 10.48
CA ASN A 134 7.15 31.57 11.30
C ASN A 134 6.63 31.46 12.75
N GLN A 135 6.31 30.27 13.24
CA GLN A 135 5.97 30.09 14.65
C GLN A 135 7.23 29.85 15.49
N PRO A 136 7.33 30.45 16.70
CA PRO A 136 8.48 30.26 17.57
C PRO A 136 8.56 28.87 18.20
N LYS A 137 7.46 28.10 18.18
CA LYS A 137 7.37 26.74 18.71
C LYS A 137 6.54 25.87 17.78
N PHE A 138 6.93 24.61 17.67
CA PHE A 138 6.17 23.62 16.94
C PHE A 138 4.81 23.36 17.61
N THR A 139 3.75 23.37 16.82
CA THR A 139 2.40 22.96 17.22
C THR A 139 1.74 22.13 16.11
N VAL A 140 0.73 21.36 16.49
CA VAL A 140 -0.02 20.52 15.55
C VAL A 140 -1.31 21.27 15.15
N PRO A 141 -1.65 21.34 13.85
CA PRO A 141 -2.91 21.91 13.40
C PRO A 141 -4.11 21.24 14.07
N ASN A 142 -5.16 22.02 14.33
CA ASN A 142 -6.44 21.44 14.76
C ASN A 142 -6.94 20.45 13.69
N LYS A 143 -7.43 19.28 14.12
CA LYS A 143 -7.96 18.20 13.26
C LYS A 143 -6.92 17.53 12.34
N PHE A 144 -5.64 17.65 12.65
CA PHE A 144 -4.56 16.98 11.90
C PHE A 144 -4.81 15.47 11.78
N GLY A 145 -4.79 14.94 10.54
CA GLY A 145 -5.05 13.52 10.27
C GLY A 145 -6.52 13.07 10.38
N GLU A 146 -7.46 13.94 10.78
CA GLU A 146 -8.86 13.57 10.99
C GLU A 146 -9.53 13.12 9.69
N LEU A 147 -9.31 13.86 8.59
CA LEU A 147 -9.84 13.52 7.28
C LEU A 147 -9.27 12.19 6.79
N HIS A 148 -7.94 12.02 6.86
CA HIS A 148 -7.27 10.78 6.51
C HIS A 148 -7.86 9.57 7.25
N GLY A 149 -8.02 9.68 8.57
CA GLY A 149 -8.60 8.62 9.39
C GLY A 149 -10.06 8.31 9.04
N LYS A 150 -10.87 9.33 8.74
CA LYS A 150 -12.27 9.15 8.31
C LYS A 150 -12.35 8.44 6.96
N LEU A 151 -11.53 8.84 5.99
CA LEU A 151 -11.48 8.23 4.66
C LEU A 151 -11.06 6.76 4.73
N PHE A 152 -10.02 6.45 5.50
CA PHE A 152 -9.59 5.07 5.70
C PHE A 152 -10.69 4.22 6.35
N LYS A 153 -11.37 4.74 7.38
CA LYS A 153 -12.51 4.09 8.00
C LYS A 153 -13.67 3.89 7.03
N HIS A 154 -13.93 4.85 6.14
CA HIS A 154 -14.98 4.70 5.14
C HIS A 154 -14.62 3.61 4.12
N PHE A 155 -13.36 3.58 3.67
CA PHE A 155 -12.86 2.55 2.75
C PHE A 155 -13.00 1.13 3.32
N ILE A 156 -12.50 0.86 4.52
CA ILE A 156 -12.55 -0.50 5.11
C ILE A 156 -13.98 -0.99 5.39
N ASN A 157 -14.94 -0.07 5.54
CA ASN A 157 -16.35 -0.39 5.76
C ASN A 157 -17.17 -0.39 4.47
N SER A 158 -16.56 -0.12 3.31
CA SER A 158 -17.25 -0.12 2.02
C SER A 158 -17.42 -1.52 1.44
N ASP A 159 -18.46 -1.72 0.65
CA ASP A 159 -18.68 -2.97 -0.11
C ASP A 159 -17.53 -3.28 -1.08
N VAL A 160 -16.80 -2.25 -1.51
CA VAL A 160 -15.62 -2.41 -2.36
C VAL A 160 -14.51 -3.12 -1.60
N TYR A 161 -14.26 -2.76 -0.35
CA TYR A 161 -13.29 -3.46 0.48
C TYR A 161 -13.73 -4.91 0.76
N GLN A 162 -14.97 -5.10 1.20
CA GLN A 162 -15.50 -6.41 1.60
C GLN A 162 -15.57 -7.42 0.43
N ARG A 163 -15.75 -6.94 -0.81
CA ARG A 163 -15.71 -7.79 -2.01
C ARG A 163 -14.31 -8.20 -2.43
N ASN A 164 -13.27 -7.43 -2.07
CA ASN A 164 -11.90 -7.65 -2.53
C ASN A 164 -10.99 -8.27 -1.48
N PHE A 165 -11.30 -8.13 -0.18
CA PHE A 165 -10.44 -8.59 0.91
C PHE A 165 -11.24 -9.29 2.01
N ASN A 166 -10.79 -10.48 2.40
CA ASN A 166 -11.43 -11.26 3.46
C ASN A 166 -10.96 -10.88 4.86
N LYS A 167 -9.82 -10.19 4.97
CA LYS A 167 -9.17 -9.83 6.24
C LYS A 167 -9.14 -8.32 6.41
N LYS A 168 -9.13 -7.86 7.66
CA LYS A 168 -8.86 -6.45 7.99
C LYS A 168 -7.42 -6.09 7.63
N PRO A 169 -7.15 -4.84 7.24
CA PRO A 169 -5.81 -4.45 6.84
C PRO A 169 -4.91 -4.33 8.07
N VAL A 170 -3.63 -4.63 7.91
CA VAL A 170 -2.60 -4.38 8.93
C VAL A 170 -1.81 -3.14 8.55
N ILE A 171 -1.64 -2.22 9.49
CA ILE A 171 -0.81 -1.02 9.30
C ILE A 171 0.37 -1.11 10.26
N CYS A 172 1.58 -1.12 9.72
CA CYS A 172 2.80 -0.95 10.51
C CYS A 172 3.04 0.54 10.75
N LEU A 173 3.06 0.95 12.00
CA LEU A 173 3.52 2.29 12.38
C LEU A 173 5.05 2.30 12.38
N ARG A 174 5.65 3.23 11.65
CA ARG A 174 7.09 3.53 11.72
C ARG A 174 7.32 4.81 12.51
#